data_AF-A0A0R1QR62-F1
#
_entry.id   AF-A0A0R1QR62-F1
#
_cell.length_a   1.000
_cell.length_b   1.000
_cell.length_c   1.000
_cell.angle_alpha   90.00
_cell.angle_beta   90.00
_cell.angle_gamma   90.00
#
_symmetry.space_group_name_H-M   'P 1'
#
loop_
_entity.id
_entity.type
_entity.pdbx_description
1 polymer ?
#
loop_
_entity_poly.entity_id
_entity_poly.type
_entity_poly.pdbx_seq_one_letter_code
_entity_poly.pdbx_strand_id
1 'polypeptide(L)'
;MKTEWVNRFGVAIGIIVAILIYVFIVDSLHWYGWLVEIGWLILLQLFFDQRIRHKKRLLTKMWALAEQLGYGDAEIAELTPKYGRIDWQLAHTDNFQFQPSDVVIAQVTDQLEKDLEARA
;
A
#
# COMPACT_ATOMS: atom_id res chain seq x y z
N MET A 1 -5.07 31.52 28.55
CA MET A 1 -6.02 31.96 27.50
C MET A 1 -5.41 32.89 26.44
N LYS A 2 -4.54 33.87 26.77
CA LYS A 2 -3.97 34.79 25.74
C LYS A 2 -2.93 34.15 24.81
N THR A 3 -2.21 33.12 25.25
CA THR A 3 -1.10 32.48 24.51
C THR A 3 -1.54 31.57 23.36
N GLU A 4 -2.70 30.91 23.47
CA GLU A 4 -3.21 30.01 22.43
C GLU A 4 -3.67 30.76 21.18
N TRP A 5 -4.25 31.95 21.33
CA TRP A 5 -4.68 32.77 20.21
C TRP A 5 -3.49 33.29 19.40
N VAL A 6 -2.45 33.77 20.08
CA VAL A 6 -1.21 34.25 19.43
C VAL A 6 -0.53 33.11 18.65
N ASN A 7 -0.53 31.89 19.20
CA ASN A 7 0.06 30.74 18.51
C ASN A 7 -0.74 30.33 17.26
N ARG A 8 -2.08 30.36 17.33
CA ARG A 8 -2.94 30.08 16.16
C ARG A 8 -2.78 31.12 15.05
N PHE A 9 -2.64 32.40 15.41
CA PHE A 9 -2.35 33.45 14.44
C PHE A 9 -0.95 33.30 13.82
N GLY A 10 0.05 32.95 14.63
CA GLY A 10 1.41 32.67 14.13
C GLY A 10 1.44 31.51 13.13
N VAL A 11 0.74 30.41 13.44
CA VAL A 11 0.61 29.26 12.55
C VAL A 11 -0.14 29.62 11.27
N ALA A 12 -1.25 30.36 11.36
CA ALA A 12 -2.02 30.79 10.19
C ALA A 12 -1.19 31.69 9.27
N ILE A 13 -0.43 32.64 9.82
CA ILE A 13 0.48 33.51 9.06
C ILE A 13 1.58 32.66 8.41
N GLY A 14 2.17 31.70 9.13
CA GLY A 14 3.17 30.79 8.59
C GLY A 14 2.66 29.97 7.40
N ILE A 15 1.43 29.45 7.47
CA ILE A 15 0.79 28.70 6.38
C ILE A 15 0.54 29.61 5.18
N ILE A 16 0.02 30.82 5.39
CA ILE A 16 -0.22 31.79 4.31
C ILE A 16 1.09 32.17 3.61
N VAL A 17 2.16 32.43 4.37
CA VAL A 17 3.48 32.75 3.81
C VAL A 17 4.05 31.56 3.02
N ALA A 18 3.91 30.33 3.51
CA ALA A 18 4.35 29.13 2.80
C ALA A 18 3.58 28.93 1.48
N ILE A 19 2.27 29.16 1.47
CA ILE A 19 1.44 29.10 0.26
C ILE A 19 1.86 30.19 -0.73
N LEU A 20 2.09 31.42 -0.27
CA LEU A 20 2.50 32.52 -1.13
C LEU A 20 3.89 32.29 -1.74
N ILE A 21 4.83 31.71 -0.99
CA ILE A 21 6.15 31.32 -1.51
C ILE A 21 6.01 30.21 -2.55
N TYR A 22 5.18 29.18 -2.29
CA TYR A 22 4.91 28.12 -3.25
C TYR A 22 4.29 28.67 -4.54
N VAL A 23 3.26 29.51 -4.43
CA VAL A 23 2.63 30.16 -5.59
C VAL A 23 3.63 31.04 -6.34
N PHE A 24 4.46 31.82 -5.65
CA PHE A 24 5.46 32.68 -6.28
C PHE A 24 6.56 31.88 -7.00
N ILE A 25 6.98 30.75 -6.44
CA ILE A 25 7.94 29.83 -7.07
C ILE A 25 7.30 29.17 -8.29
N VAL A 26 6.06 28.69 -8.20
CA VAL A 26 5.32 28.08 -9.32
C VAL A 26 5.02 29.09 -10.43
N ASP A 27 4.74 30.35 -10.09
CA ASP A 27 4.47 31.43 -11.04
C ASP A 27 5.77 31.93 -11.72
N SER A 28 6.86 32.04 -10.96
CA SER A 28 8.20 32.37 -11.49
C SER A 28 8.81 31.23 -12.34
N LEU A 29 8.49 29.97 -12.04
CA LEU A 29 8.85 28.80 -12.83
C LEU A 29 7.71 28.46 -13.81
N HIS A 30 7.57 29.25 -14.88
CA HIS A 30 6.75 28.89 -16.05
C HIS A 30 6.93 27.41 -16.45
N TRP A 31 5.91 26.78 -17.07
CA TRP A 31 5.78 25.43 -17.68
C TRP A 31 6.67 24.26 -17.19
N TYR A 32 7.96 24.44 -16.96
CA TYR A 32 8.87 23.55 -16.24
C TYR A 32 8.35 23.17 -14.84
N GLY A 33 7.72 24.08 -14.08
CA GLY A 33 7.09 23.74 -12.80
C GLY A 33 6.00 22.69 -12.95
N TRP A 34 5.12 22.89 -13.94
CA TRP A 34 4.08 21.92 -14.32
C TRP A 34 4.68 20.60 -14.82
N LEU A 35 5.78 20.62 -15.59
CA LEU A 35 6.44 19.40 -16.04
C LEU A 35 7.05 18.60 -14.90
N VAL A 36 7.62 19.28 -13.90
CA VAL A 36 8.15 18.61 -12.69
C VAL A 36 7.00 18.01 -11.88
N GLU A 37 5.88 18.72 -11.72
CA GLU A 37 4.70 18.18 -11.02
C GLU A 37 4.08 16.99 -11.76
N ILE A 38 3.89 17.09 -13.08
CA ILE A 38 3.39 15.99 -13.91
C ILE A 38 4.38 14.81 -13.86
N GLY A 39 5.67 15.07 -13.99
CA GLY A 39 6.71 14.04 -13.89
C GLY A 39 6.71 13.35 -12.54
N TRP A 40 6.54 14.10 -11.45
CA TRP A 40 6.40 13.55 -10.10
C TRP A 40 5.15 12.69 -9.95
N LEU A 41 4.00 13.13 -10.46
CA LEU A 41 2.75 12.35 -10.44
C LEU A 41 2.88 11.05 -11.25
N ILE A 42 3.53 11.09 -12.42
CA ILE A 42 3.82 9.90 -13.23
C ILE A 42 4.72 8.93 -12.46
N LEU A 43 5.81 9.41 -11.85
CA LEU A 43 6.71 8.57 -11.07
C LEU A 43 6.00 7.93 -9.86
N LEU A 44 5.18 8.71 -9.17
CA LEU A 44 4.38 8.25 -8.04
C LEU A 44 3.38 7.18 -8.47
N GLN A 45 2.67 7.39 -9.59
CA GLN A 45 1.77 6.39 -10.17
C GLN A 45 2.51 5.10 -10.56
N LEU A 46 3.65 5.22 -11.25
CA LEU A 46 4.48 4.06 -11.63
C LEU A 46 4.98 3.29 -10.40
N PHE A 47 5.34 3.98 -9.33
CA PHE A 47 5.74 3.37 -8.08
C PHE A 47 4.59 2.56 -7.45
N PHE A 48 3.38 3.13 -7.37
CA PHE A 48 2.21 2.41 -6.86
C PHE A 48 1.83 1.22 -7.75
N ASP A 49 1.85 1.38 -9.07
CA ASP A 49 1.57 0.29 -10.02
C ASP A 49 2.58 -0.86 -9.89
N GLN A 50 3.86 -0.56 -9.65
CA GLN A 50 4.87 -1.57 -9.39
C GLN A 50 4.60 -2.30 -8.06
N ARG A 51 4.26 -1.56 -6.99
CA ARG A 51 3.94 -2.15 -5.68
C ARG A 51 2.71 -3.07 -5.74
N ILE A 52 1.65 -2.65 -6.44
CA ILE A 52 0.43 -3.46 -6.61
C ILE A 52 0.73 -4.72 -7.43
N ARG A 53 1.47 -4.58 -8.54
CA ARG A 53 1.88 -5.74 -9.36
C ARG A 53 2.74 -6.73 -8.57
N HIS A 54 3.65 -6.24 -7.74
CA HIS A 54 4.47 -7.09 -6.89
C HIS A 54 3.62 -7.86 -5.87
N LYS A 55 2.72 -7.18 -5.15
CA LYS A 55 1.78 -7.83 -4.23
C LYS A 55 0.92 -8.88 -4.91
N LYS A 56 0.38 -8.56 -6.09
CA LYS A 56 -0.44 -9.51 -6.86
C LYS A 56 0.34 -10.77 -7.21
N ARG A 57 1.62 -10.65 -7.60
CA ARG A 57 2.49 -11.81 -7.87
C ARG A 57 2.70 -12.67 -6.62
N LEU A 58 2.97 -12.05 -5.47
CA LEU A 58 3.14 -12.78 -4.22
C LEU A 58 1.87 -13.54 -3.81
N LEU A 59 0.72 -12.87 -3.85
CA LEU A 59 -0.57 -13.50 -3.57
C LEU A 59 -0.90 -14.61 -4.57
N THR A 60 -0.58 -14.43 -5.84
CA THR A 60 -0.79 -15.47 -6.86
C THR A 60 0.06 -16.71 -6.55
N LYS A 61 1.33 -16.53 -6.16
CA LYS A 61 2.20 -17.64 -5.76
C LYS A 61 1.64 -18.35 -4.52
N MET A 62 1.26 -17.59 -3.50
CA MET A 62 0.70 -18.12 -2.26
C MET A 62 -0.56 -18.96 -2.53
N TRP A 63 -1.51 -18.42 -3.31
CA TRP A 63 -2.75 -19.12 -3.63
C TRP A 63 -2.53 -20.34 -4.53
N ALA A 64 -1.59 -20.29 -5.47
CA ALA A 64 -1.23 -21.47 -6.27
C ALA A 64 -0.66 -22.61 -5.40
N LEU A 65 0.16 -22.28 -4.40
CA LEU A 65 0.65 -23.26 -3.43
C LEU A 65 -0.48 -23.81 -2.55
N ALA A 66 -1.37 -22.94 -2.10
CA ALA A 66 -2.54 -23.34 -1.32
C ALA A 66 -3.43 -24.32 -2.10
N GLU A 67 -3.73 -24.01 -3.36
CA GLU A 67 -4.52 -24.87 -4.25
C GLU A 67 -3.84 -26.23 -4.47
N GLN A 68 -2.52 -26.26 -4.69
CA GLN A 68 -1.75 -27.49 -4.82
C GLN A 68 -1.84 -28.37 -3.57
N LEU A 69 -1.92 -27.75 -2.39
CA LEU A 69 -2.03 -28.45 -1.10
C LEU A 69 -3.48 -28.75 -0.68
N GLY A 70 -4.47 -28.23 -1.42
CA GLY A 70 -5.89 -28.34 -1.10
C GLY A 70 -6.37 -27.42 0.04
N TYR A 71 -5.67 -26.32 0.30
CA TYR A 71 -6.05 -25.31 1.30
C TYR A 71 -7.04 -24.32 0.67
N GLY A 72 -8.12 -24.02 1.39
CA GLY A 72 -9.07 -22.96 1.04
C GLY A 72 -8.95 -21.73 1.94
N ASP A 73 -9.91 -20.81 1.82
CA ASP A 73 -9.91 -19.56 2.58
C ASP A 73 -9.93 -19.76 4.10
N ALA A 74 -10.58 -20.83 4.57
CA ALA A 74 -10.70 -21.13 6.00
C ALA A 74 -9.37 -21.64 6.56
N GLU A 75 -8.71 -22.54 5.83
CA GLU A 75 -7.44 -23.13 6.22
C GLU A 75 -6.33 -22.07 6.20
N ILE A 76 -6.30 -21.17 5.21
CA ILE A 76 -5.36 -20.04 5.23
C ILE A 76 -5.63 -19.09 6.42
N ALA A 77 -6.89 -18.86 6.78
CA ALA A 77 -7.22 -18.05 7.96
C ALA A 77 -6.69 -18.67 9.26
N GLU A 78 -6.62 -20.00 9.34
CA GLU A 78 -6.04 -20.72 10.48
C GLU A 78 -4.50 -20.59 10.52
N LEU A 79 -3.83 -20.54 9.36
CA LEU A 79 -2.38 -20.34 9.28
C LEU A 79 -1.93 -18.97 9.79
N THR A 80 -2.78 -17.94 9.72
CA THR A 80 -2.48 -16.61 10.27
C THR A 80 -3.73 -15.96 10.87
N PRO A 81 -3.85 -15.88 12.21
CA PRO A 81 -5.04 -15.35 12.89
C PRO A 81 -5.20 -13.83 12.79
N LYS A 82 -4.32 -13.15 12.03
CA LYS A 82 -4.38 -11.70 11.84
C LYS A 82 -5.52 -11.26 10.92
N TYR A 83 -5.95 -12.12 10.01
CA TYR A 83 -7.00 -11.84 9.03
C TYR A 83 -8.04 -12.96 9.07
N GLY A 84 -9.32 -12.59 9.01
CA GLY A 84 -10.40 -13.56 9.02
C GLY A 84 -10.60 -14.22 7.66
N ARG A 85 -11.44 -15.25 7.62
CA ARG A 85 -11.82 -15.92 6.36
C ARG A 85 -12.32 -14.95 5.27
N ILE A 86 -13.13 -13.95 5.66
CA ILE A 86 -13.66 -12.96 4.70
C ILE A 86 -12.54 -12.12 4.10
N ASP A 87 -11.56 -11.72 4.91
CA ASP A 87 -10.40 -10.96 4.43
C ASP A 87 -9.60 -11.78 3.42
N TRP A 88 -9.43 -13.09 3.67
CA TRP A 88 -8.74 -13.99 2.74
C TRP A 88 -9.53 -14.22 1.46
N GLN A 89 -10.85 -14.36 1.54
CA GLN A 89 -11.71 -14.42 0.37
C GLN A 89 -11.62 -13.13 -0.49
N LEU A 90 -11.48 -11.97 0.15
CA LEU A 90 -11.25 -10.67 -0.49
C LEU A 90 -9.78 -10.45 -0.89
N ALA A 91 -8.86 -11.32 -0.48
CA ALA A 91 -7.46 -11.31 -0.91
C ALA A 91 -7.20 -12.32 -2.05
N HIS A 92 -8.23 -13.08 -2.46
CA HIS A 92 -8.11 -14.04 -3.55
C HIS A 92 -7.70 -13.33 -4.85
N THR A 93 -6.97 -14.03 -5.71
CA THR A 93 -6.46 -13.50 -6.98
C THR A 93 -7.56 -12.97 -7.89
N ASP A 94 -8.75 -13.56 -7.81
CA ASP A 94 -9.95 -13.19 -8.57
C ASP A 94 -10.68 -11.97 -8.00
N ASN A 95 -10.51 -11.72 -6.70
CA ASN A 95 -11.29 -10.73 -5.97
C ASN A 95 -10.36 -9.85 -5.12
N PHE A 96 -9.40 -9.19 -5.77
CA PHE A 96 -8.30 -8.42 -5.16
C PHE A 96 -8.75 -7.10 -4.48
N GLN A 97 -9.81 -7.16 -3.67
CA GLN A 97 -10.38 -6.01 -2.95
C GLN A 97 -9.65 -5.73 -1.63
N PHE A 98 -9.01 -6.74 -1.06
CA PHE A 98 -8.20 -6.67 0.14
C PHE A 98 -6.74 -7.04 -0.18
N GLN A 99 -5.80 -6.31 0.41
CA GLN A 99 -4.38 -6.54 0.22
C GLN A 99 -3.72 -6.78 1.59
N PRO A 100 -3.53 -8.06 1.98
CA PRO A 100 -2.80 -8.40 3.19
C PRO A 100 -1.41 -7.76 3.22
N SER A 101 -0.86 -7.54 4.41
CA SER A 101 0.51 -7.02 4.56
C SER A 101 1.53 -7.98 3.95
N ASP A 102 2.60 -7.45 3.34
CA ASP A 102 3.65 -8.25 2.66
C ASP A 102 4.25 -9.32 3.60
N VAL A 103 4.40 -8.98 4.89
CA VAL A 103 4.89 -9.89 5.94
C VAL A 103 3.98 -11.10 6.12
N VAL A 104 2.66 -10.90 6.10
CA VAL A 104 1.68 -11.98 6.30
C VAL A 104 1.63 -12.88 5.08
N ILE A 105 1.68 -12.30 3.88
CA ILE A 105 1.74 -13.09 2.63
C ILE A 105 3.00 -13.98 2.64
N ALA A 106 4.16 -13.41 3.04
CA ALA A 106 5.39 -14.18 3.18
C ALA A 106 5.28 -15.30 4.23
N GLN A 107 4.74 -15.00 5.42
CA GLN A 107 4.55 -16.01 6.48
C GLN A 107 3.66 -17.17 6.05
N VAL A 108 2.52 -16.89 5.41
CA VAL A 108 1.61 -17.92 4.90
C VAL A 108 2.29 -18.71 3.78
N THR A 109 2.97 -18.03 2.85
CA THR A 109 3.68 -18.69 1.75
C THR A 109 4.78 -19.63 2.27
N ASP A 110 5.60 -19.19 3.21
CA ASP A 110 6.66 -20.00 3.82
C ASP A 110 6.08 -21.23 4.54
N GLN A 111 4.91 -21.09 5.18
CA GLN A 111 4.26 -22.22 5.83
C GLN A 111 3.70 -23.22 4.82
N LEU A 112 3.09 -22.74 3.73
CA LEU A 112 2.64 -23.60 2.63
C LEU A 112 3.81 -24.32 1.96
N GLU A 113 4.94 -23.65 1.74
CA GLU A 113 6.14 -24.29 1.18
C GLU A 113 6.66 -25.42 2.10
N LYS A 114 6.69 -25.21 3.42
CA LYS A 114 7.04 -26.26 4.39
C LYS A 114 6.06 -27.44 4.35
N ASP A 115 4.76 -27.15 4.27
CA ASP A 115 3.73 -28.19 4.21
C ASP A 115 3.82 -28.99 2.90
N LEU A 116 4.26 -28.37 1.80
CA LEU A 116 4.54 -29.03 0.53
C LEU A 116 5.76 -29.94 0.62
N GLU A 117 6.85 -29.48 1.21
CA GLU A 117 8.04 -30.30 1.46
C GLU A 117 7.74 -31.49 2.38
N ALA A 118 6.87 -31.32 3.38
CA ALA A 118 6.48 -32.39 4.28
C ALA A 118 5.59 -33.46 3.64
N ARG A 119 4.95 -33.16 2.49
CA ARG A 119 4.08 -34.08 1.74
C ARG A 119 4.75 -34.73 0.53
N ALA A 120 5.93 -34.24 0.13
CA ALA A 120 6.76 -34.79 -0.94
C ALA A 120 7.58 -35.99 -0.44
#